data_AF-A0A3B0Y1T2-F1
#
_entry.id   AF-A0A3B0Y1T2-F1
#
_cell.length_a   1.000
_cell.length_b   1.000
_cell.length_c   1.000
_cell.angle_alpha   90.00
_cell.angle_beta   90.00
_cell.angle_gamma   90.00
#
_symmetry.space_group_name_H-M   'P 1'
#
loop_
_entity.id
_entity.type
_entity.pdbx_description
1 polymer ?
#
loop_
_entity_poly.entity_id
_entity_poly.type
_entity_poly.pdbx_seq_one_letter_code
_entity_poly.pdbx_strand_id
1 'polypeptide(L)'
;MKIFTFLKQILFIASLFILLAGLSACQSMNGAVGGYFGLDTDLRIDFKVDADINPDELGKASPLFIRMYELQSSKMMKKADFIELYERDKEVLGADMIAAHKLRRFKPGESRVEQFVVDKKTHYVALYAEFLNFKESRYKLIIPVVANNVFRNSVTIRVSGNELIFDVPIEEELDDGSDFQGKFESAQEGAGKAQGAADSAKGASDSLNELF
;
A
#
# COMPACT_ATOMS: atom_id res chain seq x y z
N MET A 1 68.85 27.61 0.02
CA MET A 1 67.56 28.35 0.03
C MET A 1 66.41 27.66 -0.73
N LYS A 2 66.66 26.97 -1.86
CA LYS A 2 65.59 26.33 -2.67
C LYS A 2 64.92 25.09 -2.05
N ILE A 3 65.64 24.31 -1.22
CA ILE A 3 65.12 23.12 -0.52
C ILE A 3 64.07 23.47 0.55
N PHE A 4 64.26 24.58 1.27
CA PHE A 4 63.32 25.02 2.30
C PHE A 4 61.99 25.53 1.72
N THR A 5 62.03 26.18 0.54
CA THR A 5 60.82 26.61 -0.18
C THR A 5 60.07 25.43 -0.80
N PHE A 6 60.80 24.40 -1.28
CA PHE A 6 60.19 23.19 -1.84
C PHE A 6 59.47 22.37 -0.75
N LEU A 7 60.07 22.24 0.44
CA LEU A 7 59.45 21.56 1.58
C LEU A 7 58.20 22.30 2.08
N LYS A 8 58.23 23.65 2.11
CA LYS A 8 57.06 24.48 2.43
C LYS A 8 55.94 24.33 1.41
N GLN A 9 56.24 24.24 0.11
CA GLN A 9 55.23 24.02 -0.94
C GLN A 9 54.58 22.64 -0.85
N ILE A 10 55.37 21.58 -0.57
CA ILE A 10 54.83 20.23 -0.37
C ILE A 10 53.91 20.18 0.86
N LEU A 11 54.30 20.81 1.97
CA LEU A 11 53.46 20.90 3.18
C LEU A 11 52.17 21.70 2.94
N PHE A 12 52.22 22.77 2.14
CA PHE A 12 51.02 23.56 1.78
C PHE A 12 50.07 22.78 0.87
N ILE A 13 50.60 22.07 -0.13
CA ILE A 13 49.79 21.25 -1.05
C ILE A 13 49.18 20.05 -0.32
N ALA A 14 49.92 19.40 0.57
CA ALA A 14 49.39 18.29 1.39
C ALA A 14 48.27 18.75 2.33
N SER A 15 48.42 19.93 2.97
CA SER A 15 47.37 20.54 3.80
C SER A 15 46.11 20.87 3.00
N LEU A 16 46.27 21.41 1.79
CA LEU A 16 45.15 21.73 0.90
C LEU A 16 44.42 20.46 0.40
N PHE A 17 45.15 19.37 0.16
CA PHE A 17 44.57 18.09 -0.27
C PHE A 17 43.79 17.40 0.85
N ILE A 18 44.28 17.48 2.10
CA ILE A 18 43.58 16.97 3.29
C ILE A 18 42.29 17.78 3.55
N LEU A 19 42.32 19.10 3.35
CA LEU A 19 41.15 19.95 3.49
C LEU A 19 40.08 19.63 2.43
N LEU A 20 40.50 19.35 1.19
CA LEU A 20 39.58 18.98 0.09
C LEU A 20 38.97 17.58 0.27
N ALA A 21 39.71 16.64 0.87
CA ALA A 21 39.20 15.29 1.18
C ALA A 21 38.19 15.27 2.34
N GLY A 22 38.24 16.24 3.25
CA GLY A 22 37.34 16.33 4.40
C GLY A 22 35.88 16.70 4.09
N LEU A 23 35.60 17.32 2.93
CA LEU A 23 34.25 17.79 2.58
C LEU A 23 33.33 16.70 1.98
N SER A 24 33.84 15.50 1.68
CA SER A 24 33.02 14.42 1.09
C SER A 24 32.28 13.55 2.11
N ALA A 25 32.36 13.85 3.42
CA ALA A 25 31.80 13.02 4.47
C ALA A 25 30.33 13.33 4.87
N CYS A 26 29.73 14.40 4.36
CA CYS A 26 28.44 14.88 4.88
C CYS A 26 27.16 14.33 4.22
N GLN A 27 27.23 13.39 3.27
CA GLN A 27 26.03 12.97 2.52
C GLN A 27 25.35 11.67 3.01
N SER A 28 25.73 11.09 4.15
CA SER A 28 25.26 9.74 4.54
C SER A 28 24.69 9.63 5.96
N MET A 29 23.86 10.59 6.41
CA MET A 29 23.23 10.52 7.74
C MET A 29 21.71 10.75 7.79
N ASN A 30 21.03 10.93 6.65
CA ASN A 30 19.61 11.30 6.67
C ASN A 30 18.64 10.16 7.05
N GLY A 31 19.06 8.89 6.99
CA GLY A 31 18.17 7.74 7.28
C GLY A 31 18.21 7.22 8.73
N ALA A 32 19.35 7.32 9.42
CA ALA A 32 19.54 6.61 10.70
C ALA A 32 18.81 7.25 11.89
N VAL A 33 18.61 8.58 11.86
CA VAL A 33 17.94 9.30 12.96
C VAL A 33 16.42 9.14 12.89
N GLY A 34 15.84 9.10 11.68
CA GLY A 34 14.39 8.90 11.48
C GLY A 34 13.88 7.57 12.03
N GLY A 35 14.60 6.48 11.69
CA GLY A 35 14.26 5.14 12.16
C GLY A 35 14.39 4.95 13.67
N TYR A 36 15.31 5.67 14.33
CA TYR A 36 15.47 5.61 15.79
C TYR A 36 14.27 6.21 16.54
N PHE A 37 13.64 7.25 15.97
CA PHE A 37 12.48 7.92 16.58
C PHE A 37 11.13 7.42 16.05
N GLY A 38 11.11 6.42 15.16
CA GLY A 38 9.88 5.90 14.56
C GLY A 38 9.11 6.95 13.74
N LEU A 39 9.83 7.92 13.16
CA LEU A 39 9.25 8.99 12.35
C LEU A 39 9.30 8.66 10.85
N ASP A 40 9.62 7.43 10.50
CA ASP A 40 9.67 6.98 9.12
C ASP A 40 8.26 6.68 8.61
N THR A 41 8.06 6.85 7.31
CA THR A 41 6.81 6.43 6.66
C THR A 41 7.07 5.08 6.03
N ASP A 42 6.78 4.04 6.78
CA ASP A 42 6.92 2.67 6.29
C ASP A 42 5.74 2.32 5.39
N LEU A 43 6.03 1.66 4.27
CA LEU A 43 5.05 1.13 3.33
C LEU A 43 5.36 -0.34 3.08
N ARG A 44 4.36 -1.20 3.31
CA ARG A 44 4.42 -2.62 3.01
C ARG A 44 3.45 -2.96 1.89
N ILE A 45 3.96 -3.62 0.85
CA ILE A 45 3.14 -4.11 -0.26
C ILE A 45 3.30 -5.62 -0.35
N ASP A 46 2.23 -6.38 -0.13
CA ASP A 46 2.18 -7.83 -0.37
C ASP A 46 1.65 -8.08 -1.78
N PHE A 47 2.51 -8.53 -2.69
CA PHE A 47 2.14 -8.92 -4.04
C PHE A 47 1.71 -10.38 -4.08
N LYS A 48 0.48 -10.62 -4.54
CA LYS A 48 -0.03 -11.94 -4.95
C LYS A 48 -0.06 -12.02 -6.47
N VAL A 49 0.90 -12.69 -7.08
CA VAL A 49 1.00 -12.79 -8.54
C VAL A 49 0.41 -14.12 -8.98
N ASP A 50 -0.63 -14.08 -9.81
CA ASP A 50 -1.25 -15.28 -10.35
C ASP A 50 -0.36 -15.95 -11.40
N ALA A 51 -0.69 -17.20 -11.74
CA ALA A 51 0.06 -17.96 -12.73
C ALA A 51 -0.18 -17.53 -14.18
N ASP A 52 -1.22 -16.70 -14.44
CA ASP A 52 -1.67 -16.30 -15.76
C ASP A 52 -1.21 -14.89 -16.17
N ILE A 53 -0.35 -14.25 -15.36
CA ILE A 53 0.03 -12.85 -15.57
C ILE A 53 0.75 -12.60 -16.89
N ASN A 54 0.54 -11.38 -17.40
CA ASN A 54 1.22 -10.83 -18.57
C ASN A 54 1.30 -11.83 -19.74
N PRO A 55 0.17 -12.38 -20.23
CA PRO A 55 0.18 -13.36 -21.29
C PRO A 55 0.74 -12.76 -22.59
N ASP A 56 1.50 -13.57 -23.32
CA ASP A 56 1.94 -13.24 -24.68
C ASP A 56 0.80 -13.39 -25.71
N GLU A 57 1.11 -13.17 -26.99
CA GLU A 57 0.14 -13.28 -28.09
C GLU A 57 -0.47 -14.69 -28.24
N LEU A 58 0.17 -15.72 -27.67
CA LEU A 58 -0.31 -17.10 -27.63
C LEU A 58 -1.02 -17.44 -26.31
N GLY A 59 -1.22 -16.46 -25.42
CA GLY A 59 -1.83 -16.64 -24.11
C GLY A 59 -0.90 -17.22 -23.05
N LYS A 60 0.40 -17.34 -23.32
CA LYS A 60 1.37 -17.91 -22.37
C LYS A 60 1.84 -16.84 -21.39
N ALA A 61 1.68 -17.12 -20.10
CA ALA A 61 2.10 -16.23 -19.02
C ALA A 61 3.60 -15.90 -19.12
N SER A 62 3.92 -14.62 -18.90
CA SER A 62 5.29 -14.09 -18.99
C SER A 62 5.66 -13.28 -17.74
N PRO A 63 6.96 -13.10 -17.45
CA PRO A 63 7.38 -12.24 -16.35
C PRO A 63 6.92 -10.79 -16.53
N LEU A 64 6.76 -10.08 -15.42
CA LEU A 64 6.29 -8.68 -15.40
C LEU A 64 7.27 -7.77 -14.65
N PHE A 65 7.45 -6.55 -15.16
CA PHE A 65 8.12 -5.47 -14.47
C PHE A 65 7.08 -4.49 -13.92
N ILE A 66 7.31 -4.03 -12.69
CA ILE A 66 6.47 -3.03 -12.04
C ILE A 66 7.41 -1.90 -11.57
N ARG A 67 7.02 -0.66 -11.88
CA ARG A 67 7.63 0.54 -11.29
C ARG A 67 6.72 1.05 -10.18
N MET A 68 7.32 1.44 -9.07
CA MET A 68 6.64 2.15 -7.99
C MET A 68 7.12 3.61 -7.99
N TYR A 69 6.19 4.54 -7.96
CA TYR A 69 6.47 5.97 -7.90
C TYR A 69 6.00 6.54 -6.56
N GLU A 70 6.86 7.31 -5.92
CA GLU A 70 6.51 8.16 -4.79
C GLU A 70 6.10 9.53 -5.31
N LEU A 71 4.91 9.99 -4.91
CA LEU A 71 4.29 11.18 -5.47
C LEU A 71 3.80 12.15 -4.38
N GLN A 72 4.05 13.44 -4.60
CA GLN A 72 3.40 14.53 -3.83
C GLN A 72 1.93 14.67 -4.23
N SER A 73 1.63 14.48 -5.51
CA SER A 73 0.27 14.59 -6.08
C SER A 73 0.01 13.47 -7.08
N SER A 74 -1.22 12.94 -7.08
CA SER A 74 -1.64 11.91 -8.04
C SER A 74 -2.13 12.47 -9.37
N LYS A 75 -2.18 13.80 -9.55
CA LYS A 75 -2.86 14.44 -10.69
C LYS A 75 -2.22 14.07 -12.02
N MET A 76 -0.89 14.17 -12.13
CA MET A 76 -0.20 13.84 -13.37
C MET A 76 -0.22 12.33 -13.64
N MET A 77 -0.01 11.50 -12.61
CA MET A 77 -0.09 10.04 -12.74
C MET A 77 -1.47 9.55 -13.22
N LYS A 78 -2.56 10.17 -12.77
CA LYS A 78 -3.92 9.85 -13.25
C LYS A 78 -4.10 10.15 -14.73
N LYS A 79 -3.53 11.26 -15.21
CA LYS A 79 -3.67 11.73 -16.60
C LYS A 79 -2.74 11.02 -17.59
N ALA A 80 -1.53 10.69 -17.14
CA ALA A 80 -0.50 10.10 -17.98
C ALA A 80 -0.96 8.77 -18.57
N ASP A 81 -0.73 8.57 -19.86
CA ASP A 81 -0.99 7.28 -20.50
C ASP A 81 0.16 6.28 -20.27
N PHE A 82 0.02 5.06 -20.81
CA PHE A 82 1.02 4.01 -20.64
C PHE A 82 2.36 4.37 -21.29
N ILE A 83 2.35 4.90 -22.51
CA ILE A 83 3.55 5.16 -23.30
C ILE A 83 4.29 6.38 -22.72
N GLU A 84 3.54 7.39 -22.29
CA GLU A 84 4.07 8.54 -21.57
C GLU A 84 4.88 8.13 -20.33
N LEU A 85 4.35 7.23 -19.51
CA LEU A 85 5.05 6.72 -18.33
C LEU A 85 6.21 5.77 -18.71
N TYR A 86 6.07 4.99 -19.78
CA TYR A 86 7.12 4.08 -20.21
C TYR A 86 8.37 4.82 -20.67
N GLU A 87 8.19 5.82 -21.54
CA GLU A 87 9.26 6.51 -22.25
C GLU A 87 9.78 7.76 -21.52
N ARG A 88 8.91 8.47 -20.80
CA ARG A 88 9.16 9.85 -20.32
C ARG A 88 8.47 10.15 -18.99
N ASP A 89 8.48 9.19 -18.07
CA ASP A 89 7.87 9.33 -16.73
C ASP A 89 8.36 10.58 -15.98
N LYS A 90 9.65 10.88 -16.03
CA LYS A 90 10.26 12.00 -15.32
C LYS A 90 9.75 13.34 -15.80
N GLU A 91 9.59 13.51 -17.12
CA GLU A 91 9.05 14.71 -17.74
C GLU A 91 7.55 14.84 -17.49
N VAL A 92 6.81 13.73 -17.57
CA VAL A 92 5.35 13.68 -17.44
C VAL A 92 4.89 13.93 -16.00
N LEU A 93 5.57 13.33 -15.03
CA LEU A 93 5.26 13.49 -13.61
C LEU A 93 5.90 14.75 -13.02
N GLY A 94 7.05 15.16 -13.56
CA GLY A 94 7.71 16.42 -13.21
C GLY A 94 7.92 16.57 -11.71
N ALA A 95 7.52 17.73 -11.16
CA ALA A 95 7.68 18.04 -9.74
C ALA A 95 6.79 17.19 -8.81
N ASP A 96 5.75 16.53 -9.33
CA ASP A 96 4.91 15.64 -8.52
C ASP A 96 5.66 14.36 -8.15
N MET A 97 6.68 13.95 -8.92
CA MET A 97 7.48 12.75 -8.64
C MET A 97 8.63 13.04 -7.68
N ILE A 98 8.63 12.32 -6.56
CA ILE A 98 9.70 12.37 -5.56
C ILE A 98 10.77 11.32 -5.90
N ALA A 99 10.33 10.09 -6.13
CA ALA A 99 11.21 8.96 -6.42
C ALA A 99 10.53 7.94 -7.33
N ALA A 100 11.35 7.15 -8.02
CA ALA A 100 10.91 6.04 -8.84
C ALA A 100 11.74 4.79 -8.50
N HIS A 101 11.06 3.68 -8.25
CA HIS A 101 11.63 2.41 -7.84
C HIS A 101 11.29 1.35 -8.88
N LYS A 102 12.31 0.81 -9.55
CA LYS A 102 12.14 -0.33 -10.45
C LYS A 102 12.20 -1.61 -9.63
N LEU A 103 11.06 -2.29 -9.48
CA LEU A 103 11.01 -3.51 -8.69
C LEU A 103 11.69 -4.66 -9.42
N ARG A 104 12.15 -5.65 -8.67
CA ARG A 104 12.66 -6.88 -9.25
C ARG A 104 11.53 -7.57 -10.03
N ARG A 105 11.86 -8.07 -11.22
CA ARG A 105 10.96 -8.86 -12.07
C ARG A 105 10.12 -9.86 -11.27
N PHE A 106 8.81 -9.86 -11.52
CA PHE A 106 7.86 -10.83 -10.98
C PHE A 106 7.74 -12.01 -11.94
N LYS A 107 7.72 -13.21 -11.39
CA LYS A 107 7.44 -14.44 -12.14
C LYS A 107 5.96 -14.81 -11.99
N PRO A 108 5.35 -15.49 -12.99
CA PRO A 108 4.03 -16.07 -12.81
C PRO A 108 3.96 -16.98 -11.59
N GLY A 109 2.90 -16.83 -10.77
CA GLY A 109 2.66 -17.59 -9.55
C GLY A 109 3.50 -17.17 -8.33
N GLU A 110 4.28 -16.09 -8.42
CA GLU A 110 5.11 -15.63 -7.30
C GLU A 110 4.28 -14.88 -6.24
N SER A 111 4.61 -15.05 -4.96
CA SER A 111 4.17 -14.12 -3.91
C SER A 111 5.40 -13.45 -3.31
N ARG A 112 5.33 -12.13 -3.13
CA ARG A 112 6.46 -11.35 -2.63
C ARG A 112 5.99 -10.15 -1.82
N VAL A 113 6.65 -9.93 -0.69
CA VAL A 113 6.47 -8.71 0.10
C VAL A 113 7.61 -7.74 -0.22
N GLU A 114 7.25 -6.50 -0.54
CA GLU A 114 8.18 -5.39 -0.68
C GLU A 114 7.95 -4.40 0.47
N GLN A 115 9.02 -3.89 1.07
CA GLN A 115 8.97 -2.91 2.17
C GLN A 115 9.80 -1.69 1.79
N PHE A 116 9.23 -0.51 1.99
CA PHE A 116 9.84 0.76 1.64
C PHE A 116 9.76 1.71 2.82
N VAL A 117 10.81 2.52 2.98
CA VAL A 117 10.76 3.76 3.76
C VAL A 117 10.61 4.89 2.75
N VAL A 118 9.42 5.47 2.65
CA VAL A 118 9.11 6.51 1.66
C VAL A 118 9.36 7.91 2.24
N ASP A 119 9.58 8.90 1.36
CA ASP A 119 9.78 10.29 1.78
C ASP A 119 8.55 10.82 2.54
N LYS A 120 8.76 11.69 3.53
CA LYS A 120 7.67 12.29 4.32
C LYS A 120 6.72 13.16 3.50
N LYS A 121 7.17 13.62 2.33
CA LYS A 121 6.36 14.38 1.36
C LYS A 121 5.55 13.47 0.43
N THR A 122 5.73 12.14 0.52
CA THR A 122 4.98 11.17 -0.26
C THR A 122 3.56 11.09 0.28
N HIS A 123 2.61 11.55 -0.51
CA HIS A 123 1.18 11.48 -0.21
C HIS A 123 0.47 10.39 -1.00
N TYR A 124 1.08 9.96 -2.11
CA TYR A 124 0.60 8.86 -2.92
C TYR A 124 1.76 8.00 -3.37
N VAL A 125 1.50 6.70 -3.44
CA VAL A 125 2.34 5.75 -4.14
C VAL A 125 1.57 5.24 -5.34
N ALA A 126 2.22 5.18 -6.50
CA ALA A 126 1.62 4.62 -7.69
C ALA A 126 2.41 3.40 -8.15
N LEU A 127 1.70 2.31 -8.44
CA LEU A 127 2.24 1.15 -9.12
C LEU A 127 1.90 1.25 -10.60
N TYR A 128 2.89 0.99 -11.45
CA TYR A 128 2.78 0.96 -12.89
C TYR A 128 3.35 -0.35 -13.41
N ALA A 129 2.50 -1.22 -13.93
CA ALA A 129 2.87 -2.52 -14.48
C ALA A 129 3.12 -2.42 -15.99
N GLU A 130 4.30 -2.86 -16.42
CA GLU A 130 4.72 -2.87 -17.83
C GLU A 130 4.17 -4.11 -18.56
N PHE A 131 2.83 -4.21 -18.65
CA PHE A 131 2.17 -5.30 -19.37
C PHE A 131 2.51 -5.26 -20.86
N LEU A 132 2.65 -6.43 -21.47
CA LEU A 132 2.88 -6.60 -22.91
C LEU A 132 1.67 -6.10 -23.70
N ASN A 133 0.47 -6.58 -23.35
CA ASN A 133 -0.78 -6.06 -23.90
C ASN A 133 -1.32 -4.92 -23.03
N PHE A 134 -0.66 -3.76 -23.10
CA PHE A 134 -1.01 -2.61 -22.29
C PHE A 134 -2.34 -1.93 -22.66
N LYS A 135 -2.81 -2.09 -23.91
CA LYS A 135 -4.02 -1.40 -24.41
C LYS A 135 -5.29 -1.86 -23.68
N GLU A 136 -5.33 -3.12 -23.28
CA GLU A 136 -6.46 -3.75 -22.60
C GLU A 136 -6.08 -4.14 -21.16
N SER A 137 -5.29 -3.27 -20.50
CA SER A 137 -4.73 -3.55 -19.18
C SER A 137 -5.22 -2.55 -18.13
N ARG A 138 -5.28 -3.01 -16.88
CA ARG A 138 -5.37 -2.13 -15.70
C ARG A 138 -3.98 -1.99 -15.10
N TYR A 139 -3.15 -1.22 -15.77
CA TYR A 139 -1.71 -1.12 -15.52
C TYR A 139 -1.31 -0.15 -14.39
N LYS A 140 -2.25 0.62 -13.83
CA LYS A 140 -1.98 1.58 -12.75
C LYS A 140 -2.81 1.31 -11.51
N LEU A 141 -2.18 1.38 -10.35
CA LEU A 141 -2.84 1.58 -9.06
C LEU A 141 -2.25 2.80 -8.37
N ILE A 142 -3.09 3.56 -7.67
CA ILE A 142 -2.67 4.73 -6.89
C ILE A 142 -3.17 4.53 -5.46
N ILE A 143 -2.22 4.50 -4.54
CA ILE A 143 -2.41 4.18 -3.13
C ILE A 143 -2.15 5.48 -2.35
N PRO A 144 -3.11 6.01 -1.57
CA PRO A 144 -2.84 7.11 -0.66
C PRO A 144 -1.92 6.63 0.48
N VAL A 145 -0.97 7.49 0.88
CA VAL A 145 -0.02 7.21 1.96
C VAL A 145 -0.25 8.19 3.10
N VAL A 146 -0.33 7.67 4.33
CA VAL A 146 -0.39 8.49 5.54
C VAL A 146 1.03 8.65 6.08
N ALA A 147 1.53 9.89 6.12
CA ALA A 147 2.87 10.19 6.61
C ALA A 147 3.04 9.82 8.10
N ASN A 148 4.25 9.36 8.45
CA ASN A 148 4.65 8.93 9.80
C ASN A 148 3.74 7.86 10.43
N ASN A 149 3.15 6.99 9.61
CA ASN A 149 2.28 5.92 10.08
C ASN A 149 2.89 4.55 9.83
N VAL A 150 3.31 3.89 10.90
CA VAL A 150 3.98 2.58 10.87
C VAL A 150 3.00 1.40 10.71
N PHE A 151 1.71 1.59 11.02
CA PHE A 151 0.72 0.50 11.04
C PHE A 151 -0.25 0.50 9.84
N ARG A 152 -0.50 1.65 9.19
CA ARG A 152 -1.61 1.78 8.24
C ARG A 152 -1.25 1.63 6.77
N ASN A 153 0.01 1.76 6.37
CA ASN A 153 0.38 1.68 4.96
C ASN A 153 0.78 0.24 4.58
N SER A 154 -0.07 -0.75 4.91
CA SER A 154 0.08 -2.13 4.43
C SER A 154 -1.04 -2.42 3.45
N VAL A 155 -0.68 -2.81 2.22
CA VAL A 155 -1.65 -3.14 1.17
C VAL A 155 -1.30 -4.48 0.54
N THR A 156 -2.33 -5.23 0.16
CA THR A 156 -2.17 -6.42 -0.67
C THR A 156 -2.58 -6.09 -2.10
N ILE A 157 -1.71 -6.40 -3.05
CA ILE A 157 -1.90 -6.14 -4.47
C ILE A 157 -1.87 -7.48 -5.19
N ARG A 158 -2.99 -7.83 -5.82
CA ARG A 158 -3.04 -8.98 -6.72
C ARG A 158 -2.69 -8.57 -8.14
N VAL A 159 -1.90 -9.38 -8.81
CA VAL A 159 -1.59 -9.25 -10.24
C VAL A 159 -2.19 -10.46 -10.94
N SER A 160 -3.11 -10.23 -11.87
CA SER A 160 -3.86 -11.29 -12.57
C SER A 160 -4.06 -10.90 -14.02
N GLY A 161 -3.76 -11.80 -14.97
CA GLY A 161 -3.74 -11.47 -16.39
C GLY A 161 -2.97 -10.17 -16.70
N ASN A 162 -3.66 -9.15 -17.19
CA ASN A 162 -3.10 -7.82 -17.49
C ASN A 162 -3.56 -6.73 -16.50
N GLU A 163 -3.75 -7.08 -15.23
CA GLU A 163 -4.38 -6.18 -14.27
C GLU A 163 -3.66 -6.16 -12.92
N LEU A 164 -3.52 -4.96 -12.37
CA LEU A 164 -3.22 -4.72 -10.97
C LEU A 164 -4.55 -4.53 -10.22
N ILE A 165 -4.70 -5.21 -9.09
CA ILE A 165 -5.95 -5.25 -8.31
C ILE A 165 -5.63 -4.98 -6.84
N PHE A 166 -6.40 -4.10 -6.20
CA PHE A 166 -6.42 -4.01 -4.74
C PHE A 166 -7.09 -5.25 -4.17
N ASP A 167 -6.31 -6.08 -3.49
CA ASP A 167 -6.84 -7.22 -2.76
C ASP A 167 -7.12 -6.73 -1.34
N VAL A 168 -8.36 -6.34 -1.09
CA VAL A 168 -8.78 -5.97 0.26
C VAL A 168 -8.86 -7.28 1.03
N PRO A 169 -7.98 -7.53 2.02
CA PRO A 169 -8.18 -8.68 2.89
C PRO A 169 -9.56 -8.51 3.50
N ILE A 170 -10.42 -9.51 3.30
CA ILE A 170 -11.64 -9.63 4.07
C ILE A 170 -11.14 -9.73 5.50
N GLU A 171 -11.25 -8.63 6.27
CA GLU A 171 -11.31 -8.77 7.71
C GLU A 171 -12.48 -9.73 7.90
N GLU A 172 -12.18 -10.99 8.22
CA GLU A 172 -13.18 -11.87 8.81
C GLU A 172 -13.70 -11.07 9.99
N GLU A 173 -14.87 -10.47 9.80
CA GLU A 173 -15.71 -9.98 10.87
C GLU A 173 -15.82 -11.19 11.77
N LEU A 174 -15.09 -11.16 12.90
CA LEU A 174 -15.24 -12.12 13.96
C LEU A 174 -16.67 -11.90 14.45
N ASP A 175 -17.62 -12.59 13.82
CA ASP A 175 -18.98 -12.74 14.27
C ASP A 175 -18.89 -13.44 15.63
N ASP A 176 -18.78 -12.63 16.68
CA ASP A 176 -18.70 -13.06 18.08
C ASP A 176 -20.04 -13.63 18.58
N GLY A 177 -21.01 -13.83 17.68
CA GLY A 177 -22.31 -14.42 17.95
C GLY A 177 -23.20 -13.54 18.84
N SER A 178 -22.77 -12.33 19.19
CA SER A 178 -23.51 -11.47 20.11
C SER A 178 -24.82 -10.93 19.52
N ASP A 179 -24.92 -10.79 18.18
CA ASP A 179 -26.15 -10.40 17.49
C ASP A 179 -27.21 -11.51 17.49
N PHE A 180 -26.80 -12.78 17.54
CA PHE A 180 -27.74 -13.91 17.66
C PHE A 180 -28.34 -14.02 19.06
N GLN A 181 -27.59 -13.68 20.10
CA GLN A 181 -28.07 -13.71 21.48
C GLN A 181 -29.20 -12.67 21.69
N GLY A 182 -29.04 -11.45 21.15
CA GLY A 182 -30.07 -10.40 21.24
C GLY A 182 -31.35 -10.72 20.44
N LYS A 183 -31.22 -11.42 19.31
CA LYS A 183 -32.37 -11.90 18.52
C LYS A 183 -33.11 -13.06 19.18
N PHE A 184 -32.41 -13.93 19.92
CA PHE A 184 -33.06 -15.02 20.66
C PHE A 184 -33.79 -14.53 21.91
N GLU A 185 -33.22 -13.57 22.66
CA GLU A 185 -33.86 -12.98 23.83
C GLU A 185 -35.12 -12.18 23.47
N SER A 186 -35.07 -11.40 22.38
CA SER A 186 -36.25 -10.66 21.88
C SER A 186 -37.35 -11.58 21.33
N ALA A 187 -36.99 -12.72 20.73
CA ALA A 187 -37.94 -13.74 20.31
C ALA A 187 -38.60 -14.47 21.50
N GLN A 188 -37.85 -14.75 22.58
CA GLN A 188 -38.40 -15.33 23.80
C GLN A 188 -39.30 -14.35 24.56
N GLU A 189 -38.96 -13.06 24.60
CA GLU A 189 -39.81 -12.04 25.22
C GLU A 189 -41.13 -11.86 24.44
N GLY A 190 -41.07 -11.94 23.10
CA GLY A 190 -42.25 -11.93 22.24
C GLY A 190 -43.17 -13.14 22.47
N ALA A 191 -42.60 -14.33 22.65
CA ALA A 191 -43.34 -15.56 22.94
C ALA A 191 -44.03 -15.51 24.32
N GLY A 192 -43.37 -14.96 25.34
CA GLY A 192 -43.94 -14.80 26.68
C GLY A 192 -45.16 -13.85 26.70
N LYS A 193 -45.13 -12.77 25.91
CA LYS A 193 -46.27 -11.84 25.77
C LYS A 193 -47.45 -12.45 25.03
N ALA A 194 -47.19 -13.30 24.03
CA ALA A 194 -48.24 -14.01 23.30
C ALA A 194 -48.96 -15.06 24.18
N GLN A 195 -48.23 -15.74 25.06
CA GLN A 195 -48.78 -16.72 26.00
C GLN A 195 -49.72 -16.06 27.03
N GLY A 196 -49.32 -14.91 27.61
CA GLY A 196 -50.16 -14.19 28.60
C GLY A 196 -51.46 -13.62 28.00
N ALA A 197 -51.44 -13.23 26.72
CA ALA A 197 -52.65 -12.79 26.01
C ALA A 197 -53.62 -13.95 25.73
N ALA A 198 -53.11 -15.16 25.45
CA ALA A 198 -53.92 -16.35 25.23
C ALA A 198 -54.61 -16.83 26.53
N ASP A 199 -53.90 -16.78 27.67
CA ASP A 199 -54.47 -17.16 28.98
C ASP A 199 -55.55 -16.17 29.45
N SER A 200 -55.39 -14.88 29.15
CA SER A 200 -56.40 -13.85 29.44
C SER A 200 -57.68 -14.01 28.61
N ALA A 201 -57.55 -14.44 27.35
CA ALA A 201 -58.69 -14.71 26.47
C ALA A 201 -59.46 -15.97 26.88
N LYS A 202 -58.76 -16.99 27.40
CA LYS A 202 -59.37 -18.21 27.91
C LYS A 202 -60.15 -17.98 29.21
N GLY A 203 -59.62 -17.15 30.12
CA GLY A 203 -60.34 -16.75 31.34
C GLY A 203 -61.63 -15.97 31.05
N ALA A 204 -61.61 -15.08 30.05
CA ALA A 204 -62.81 -14.34 29.62
C ALA A 204 -63.87 -15.25 29.00
N SER A 205 -63.46 -16.27 28.24
CA SER A 205 -64.34 -17.29 27.67
C SER A 205 -64.99 -18.17 28.75
N ASP A 206 -64.23 -18.59 29.75
CA ASP A 206 -64.75 -19.44 30.82
C ASP A 206 -65.75 -18.69 31.71
N SER A 207 -65.55 -17.38 31.95
CA SER A 207 -66.52 -16.55 32.68
C SER A 207 -67.82 -16.26 31.92
N LEU A 208 -67.86 -16.42 30.59
CA LEU A 208 -69.08 -16.27 29.79
C LEU A 208 -69.94 -17.56 29.76
N ASN A 209 -69.33 -18.73 30.03
CA ASN A 209 -70.03 -20.01 30.11
C ASN A 209 -70.71 -20.27 31.47
N GLU A 210 -70.44 -19.46 32.50
CA GLU A 210 -71.13 -19.57 33.80
C GLU A 210 -72.33 -18.60 33.96
N LEU A 211 -72.62 -17.79 32.94
CA LEU A 211 -73.75 -16.83 32.95
C LEU A 211 -74.91 -17.22 32.01
N PHE A 212 -74.89 -18.43 31.45
CA PHE A 212 -75.99 -19.03 30.67
C PHE A 212 -76.24 -20.48 31.06
#